data_AF-A0A7J9CYM6-F1
#
_entry.id   AF-A0A7J9CYM6-F1
#
_cell.length_a   1.000
_cell.length_b   1.000
_cell.length_c   1.000
_cell.angle_alpha   90.00
_cell.angle_beta   90.00
_cell.angle_gamma   90.00
#
_symmetry.space_group_name_H-M   'P 1'
#
loop_
_entity.id
_entity.type
_entity.pdbx_description
1 polymer ?
#
loop_
_entity_poly.entity_id
_entity_poly.type
_entity_poly.pdbx_seq_one_letter_code
_entity_poly.pdbx_strand_id
1 'polypeptide(L)'
;MIQEESSVKATRKITQIPVSEAYLGRVINALAKPIDGRGEILASESRLIESHAPSIISRCSVYEPLQTGLIAIDLMIPVGHSQQE
;
A
#
# COMPACT_ATOMS: atom_id res chain seq x y z
N MET A 1 -21.83 0.15 19.25
CA MET A 1 -21.58 -1.12 19.97
C MET A 1 -22.29 -2.22 19.22
N ILE A 2 -21.61 -3.34 18.98
CA ILE A 2 -22.21 -4.54 18.39
C ILE A 2 -22.72 -5.38 19.58
N GLN A 3 -23.95 -5.88 19.50
CA GLN A 3 -24.59 -6.68 20.54
C GLN A 3 -25.11 -8.00 19.95
N GLU A 4 -25.39 -8.96 20.82
CA GLU A 4 -26.14 -10.17 20.47
C GLU A 4 -27.43 -9.76 19.73
N GLU A 5 -27.74 -10.45 18.62
CA GLU A 5 -28.84 -10.16 17.66
C GLU A 5 -28.61 -9.02 16.64
N SER A 6 -27.40 -8.49 16.51
CA SER A 6 -27.09 -7.53 15.44
C SER A 6 -27.08 -8.20 14.05
N SER A 7 -27.88 -7.68 13.11
CA SER A 7 -27.93 -8.19 11.74
C SER A 7 -26.66 -7.86 10.96
N VAL A 8 -25.99 -8.88 10.42
CA VAL A 8 -24.84 -8.75 9.52
C VAL A 8 -25.20 -9.16 8.11
N LYS A 9 -24.62 -8.47 7.12
CA LYS A 9 -24.77 -8.80 5.70
C LYS A 9 -23.41 -9.11 5.10
N ALA A 10 -23.36 -10.19 4.33
CA ALA A 10 -22.14 -10.57 3.60
C ALA A 10 -21.95 -9.64 2.39
N THR A 11 -20.76 -9.06 2.28
CA THR A 11 -20.38 -8.19 1.16
C THR A 11 -20.14 -8.97 -0.15
N ARG A 12 -19.99 -10.31 -0.06
CA ARG A 12 -19.70 -11.23 -1.19
C ARG A 12 -18.51 -10.82 -2.07
N LYS A 13 -17.66 -9.92 -1.59
CA LYS A 13 -16.42 -9.49 -2.24
C LYS A 13 -15.26 -9.97 -1.40
N ILE A 14 -14.20 -10.42 -2.06
CA ILE A 14 -12.92 -10.70 -1.41
C ILE A 14 -12.37 -9.37 -0.88
N THR A 15 -11.63 -9.41 0.23
CA THR A 15 -11.08 -8.23 0.87
C THR A 15 -10.19 -7.44 -0.11
N GLN A 16 -10.65 -6.25 -0.48
CA GLN A 16 -10.02 -5.40 -1.48
C GLN A 16 -10.03 -3.94 -1.03
N ILE A 17 -9.03 -3.19 -1.49
CA ILE A 17 -8.84 -1.78 -1.17
C ILE A 17 -8.82 -0.97 -2.48
N PRO A 18 -9.50 0.18 -2.53
CA PRO A 18 -9.39 1.12 -3.66
C PRO A 18 -7.98 1.71 -3.77
N VAL A 19 -7.47 1.83 -4.99
CA VAL A 19 -6.16 2.42 -5.30
C VAL A 19 -6.31 3.47 -6.41
N SER A 20 -5.53 4.55 -6.30
CA SER A 20 -5.41 5.60 -7.32
C SER A 20 -4.22 6.52 -7.01
N GLU A 21 -3.78 7.29 -7.99
CA GLU A 21 -2.78 8.35 -7.75
C GLU A 21 -3.32 9.47 -6.86
N ALA A 22 -4.65 9.61 -6.75
CA ALA A 22 -5.31 10.62 -5.91
C ALA A 22 -5.10 10.40 -4.39
N TYR A 23 -4.50 9.28 -3.98
CA TYR A 23 -4.10 9.03 -2.60
C TYR A 23 -2.78 9.70 -2.20
N LEU A 24 -1.96 10.13 -3.15
CA LEU A 24 -0.69 10.79 -2.86
C LEU A 24 -0.91 12.07 -2.03
N GLY A 25 -0.19 12.18 -0.91
CA GLY A 25 -0.29 13.32 0.03
C GLY A 25 -1.55 13.35 0.91
N ARG A 26 -2.42 12.32 0.81
CA ARG A 26 -3.61 12.17 1.66
C ARG A 26 -3.29 11.32 2.90
N VAL A 27 -4.05 11.52 3.97
CA VAL A 27 -3.98 10.65 5.16
C VAL A 27 -5.22 9.76 5.16
N ILE A 28 -4.99 8.45 5.13
CA ILE A 28 -6.04 7.43 5.05
C ILE A 28 -5.90 6.41 6.18
N ASN A 29 -7.00 5.73 6.49
CA ASN A 29 -6.97 4.56 7.36
C ASN A 29 -6.72 3.25 6.58
N ALA A 30 -6.64 2.13 7.29
CA ALA A 30 -6.40 0.80 6.71
C ALA A 30 -7.49 0.32 5.72
N LEU A 31 -8.66 0.95 5.70
CA LEU A 31 -9.74 0.68 4.74
C LEU A 31 -9.77 1.71 3.59
N ALA A 32 -8.69 2.46 3.40
CA ALA A 32 -8.54 3.54 2.43
C ALA A 32 -9.59 4.66 2.51
N LYS A 33 -10.15 4.88 3.71
CA LYS A 33 -11.01 6.05 3.95
C LYS A 33 -10.15 7.25 4.36
N PRO A 34 -10.37 8.43 3.77
CA PRO A 34 -9.66 9.64 4.16
C PRO A 34 -10.03 10.03 5.59
N ILE A 35 -9.02 10.33 6.41
CA ILE A 35 -9.18 10.83 7.79
C ILE A 35 -8.66 12.27 7.94
N ASP A 36 -8.23 12.89 6.84
CA ASP A 36 -7.64 14.22 6.79
C ASP A 36 -8.66 15.36 6.62
N GLY A 37 -9.96 15.05 6.52
CA GLY A 37 -11.03 16.06 6.39
C GLY A 37 -11.04 16.82 5.05
N ARG A 38 -10.22 16.43 4.07
CA ARG A 38 -10.07 17.09 2.75
C ARG A 38 -11.07 16.58 1.69
N GLY A 39 -12.19 16.02 2.12
CA GLY A 39 -13.21 15.43 1.24
C GLY A 39 -12.87 14.01 0.77
N GLU A 40 -13.71 13.46 -0.11
CA GLU A 40 -13.56 12.10 -0.63
C GLU A 40 -12.40 11.98 -1.63
N ILE A 41 -11.84 10.77 -1.74
CA ILE A 41 -10.81 10.43 -2.73
C ILE A 41 -11.46 9.61 -3.83
N LEU A 42 -11.37 10.06 -5.08
CA LEU A 42 -11.82 9.29 -6.23
C LEU A 42 -10.80 8.19 -6.51
N ALA A 43 -11.23 6.94 -6.35
CA ALA A 43 -10.44 5.78 -6.68
C ALA A 43 -10.87 5.21 -8.04
N SER A 44 -9.89 4.99 -8.92
CA SER A 44 -10.13 4.47 -10.27
C SER A 44 -10.19 2.94 -10.29
N GLU A 45 -9.44 2.29 -9.40
CA GLU A 45 -9.26 0.84 -9.41
C GLU A 45 -9.34 0.26 -7.98
N SER A 46 -9.50 -1.05 -7.86
CA SER A 46 -9.45 -1.76 -6.58
C SER A 46 -8.52 -2.96 -6.67
N ARG A 47 -7.67 -3.12 -5.66
CA ARG A 47 -6.69 -4.21 -5.56
C ARG A 47 -7.01 -5.13 -4.38
N LEU A 48 -6.80 -6.43 -4.56
CA LEU A 48 -6.90 -7.40 -3.47
C LEU A 48 -5.78 -7.14 -2.45
N ILE A 49 -6.11 -7.21 -1.15
CA ILE A 49 -5.11 -7.09 -0.08
C ILE A 49 -4.16 -8.29 -0.15
N GLU A 50 -4.74 -9.48 -0.29
CA GLU A 50 -4.01 -10.74 -0.39
C GLU A 50 -3.75 -11.03 -1.87
N SER A 51 -2.68 -10.45 -2.41
CA SER A 51 -2.18 -10.77 -3.75
C SER A 51 -0.85 -11.50 -3.65
N HIS A 52 -0.63 -12.48 -4.53
CA HIS A 52 0.62 -13.22 -4.55
C HIS A 52 1.79 -12.32 -4.93
N ALA A 53 2.92 -12.49 -4.22
CA ALA A 53 4.16 -11.80 -4.55
C ALA A 53 4.68 -12.20 -5.95
N PRO A 54 5.48 -11.35 -6.61
CA PRO A 54 6.08 -11.67 -7.91
C PRO A 54 6.90 -12.96 -7.88
N SER A 55 6.74 -13.79 -8.90
CA SER A 55 7.47 -15.04 -9.09
C SER A 55 8.96 -14.78 -9.37
N ILE A 56 9.81 -15.79 -9.21
CA ILE A 56 11.26 -15.68 -9.41
C ILE A 56 11.59 -15.17 -10.83
N ILE A 57 10.85 -15.63 -11.83
CA ILE A 57 11.05 -15.27 -13.24
C ILE A 57 10.68 -13.79 -13.49
N SER A 58 9.72 -13.25 -12.75
CA SER A 58 9.33 -11.83 -12.85
C SER A 58 10.21 -10.88 -12.04
N ARG A 59 11.18 -11.40 -11.28
CA ARG A 59 12.11 -10.56 -10.51
C ARG A 59 13.26 -10.13 -11.40
N CYS A 60 13.51 -8.83 -11.37
CA CYS A 60 14.70 -8.21 -11.95
C CYS A 60 15.74 -8.00 -10.86
N SER A 61 17.03 -8.14 -11.17
CA SER A 61 18.09 -7.79 -10.21
C SER A 61 17.96 -6.31 -9.82
N VAL A 62 18.32 -5.97 -8.59
CA VAL A 62 18.31 -4.57 -8.16
C VAL A 62 19.53 -3.88 -8.75
N TYR A 63 19.31 -2.91 -9.66
CA TYR A 63 20.39 -2.17 -10.33
C TYR A 63 20.34 -0.66 -10.10
N GLU A 64 19.24 -0.14 -9.57
CA GLU A 64 19.04 1.29 -9.37
C GLU A 64 19.32 1.65 -7.90
N PRO A 65 20.27 2.57 -7.62
CA PRO A 65 20.54 3.00 -6.25
C PRO A 65 19.38 3.85 -5.71
N LEU A 66 18.94 3.56 -4.49
CA LEU A 66 17.99 4.39 -3.75
C LEU A 66 18.78 5.34 -2.83
N GLN A 67 18.88 6.60 -3.24
CA GLN A 67 19.67 7.57 -2.48
C GLN A 67 18.94 7.98 -1.20
N THR A 68 19.57 7.74 -0.05
CA THR A 68 19.00 8.11 1.26
C THR A 68 19.35 9.55 1.67
N GLY A 69 20.46 10.09 1.15
CA GLY A 69 20.97 11.41 1.51
C GLY A 69 21.80 11.43 2.80
N LEU A 70 22.02 10.27 3.41
CA LEU A 70 22.86 10.11 4.60
C LEU A 70 24.23 9.59 4.18
N ILE A 71 25.26 10.45 4.32
CA ILE A 71 26.64 10.16 3.88
C ILE A 71 27.15 8.82 4.42
N ALA A 72 26.84 8.49 5.68
CA ALA A 72 27.26 7.23 6.29
C ALA A 72 26.60 6.01 5.63
N ILE A 73 25.32 6.08 5.27
CA ILE A 73 24.56 4.98 4.66
C ILE A 73 24.95 4.88 3.18
N ASP A 74 24.89 5.98 2.44
CA ASP A 74 25.15 6.01 1.00
C ASP A 74 26.60 5.58 0.65
N LEU A 75 27.57 5.73 1.56
CA LEU A 75 28.97 5.27 1.37
C LEU A 75 29.27 3.87 1.89
N MET A 76 28.72 3.48 3.04
CA MET A 76 29.08 2.21 3.67
C MET A 76 28.12 1.07 3.31
N ILE A 77 26.84 1.38 3.14
CA ILE A 77 25.76 0.41 2.92
C ILE A 77 24.76 1.01 1.90
N PRO A 78 25.11 1.01 0.59
CA PRO A 78 24.21 1.54 -0.41
C PRO A 78 22.96 0.68 -0.51
N VAL A 79 21.78 1.29 -0.39
CA VAL A 79 20.48 0.61 -0.50
C VAL A 79 19.99 0.69 -1.94
N GLY A 80 19.61 -0.44 -2.53
CA GLY A 80 19.04 -0.51 -3.87
C GLY A 80 17.51 -0.38 -3.92
N HIS A 81 16.97 0.13 -5.02
CA HIS A 81 15.54 0.17 -5.29
C HIS A 81 14.98 -1.26 -5.34
N SER A 82 14.00 -1.58 -4.48
CA SER A 82 13.45 -2.93 -4.26
C SER A 82 14.26 -3.87 -3.36
N GLN A 83 15.26 -3.38 -2.63
CA GLN A 83 15.92 -4.11 -1.54
C GLN A 83 15.09 -3.99 -0.23
N GLN A 84 15.00 -5.07 0.56
CA GLN A 84 14.52 -5.01 1.95
C GLN A 84 15.72 -5.03 2.89
N GLU A 85 15.86 -4.01 3.73
CA GLU A 85 16.86 -3.89 4.80
C GLU A 85 16.16 -3.68 6.15
#